data_AF-A0A969C6S5-F1
#
_entry.id   AF-A0A969C6S5-F1
#
_cell.length_a   1.000
_cell.length_b   1.000
_cell.length_c   1.000
_cell.angle_alpha   90.00
_cell.angle_beta   90.00
_cell.angle_gamma   90.00
#
_symmetry.space_group_name_H-M   'P 1'
#
loop_
_entity.id
_entity.type
_entity.pdbx_description
1 polymer ?
#
loop_
_entity_poly.entity_id
_entity_poly.type
_entity_poly.pdbx_seq_one_letter_code
_entity_poly.pdbx_strand_id
1 'polypeptide(L)'
;MTTKPLIPGFDPVKPQSDANLIKASYAMPLDSKPGEKHAYSNLGYYILAEIIYRVAQKPWLQYLNERIFARLGMNATRSTNLEEVIPRRVDGYEFVDGKYKNGAIVIGVMPSGAFLSNIQDLAKWDAALYSNELFSQQEREMMWTPVKLNDGSEKPYGFGWSLGKVGKHRQVRHAGTMAGFRTEIVRFVDDRLTIIVLANVGQALPEKIALGVASRYISDLLPKRKAVKVSHDVLNEYCRTISNLRRACIEYFPKRRQVNARNVCWRNKI
;
A
#
# COMPACT_ATOMS: atom_id res chain seq x y z
N MET A 1 -9.24 -7.76 -3.81
CA MET A 1 -8.69 -7.64 -5.17
C MET A 1 -7.89 -8.89 -5.46
N THR A 2 -8.40 -9.79 -6.31
CA THR A 2 -7.68 -10.97 -6.78
C THR A 2 -6.67 -10.52 -7.84
N THR A 3 -5.39 -10.57 -7.50
CA THR A 3 -4.28 -10.26 -8.40
C THR A 3 -4.16 -11.37 -9.45
N LYS A 4 -4.51 -11.08 -10.72
CA LYS A 4 -3.97 -11.83 -11.86
C LYS A 4 -2.43 -11.84 -11.74
N PRO A 5 -1.72 -12.88 -12.23
CA PRO A 5 -0.26 -12.92 -12.10
C PRO A 5 0.34 -11.63 -12.68
N LEU A 6 1.10 -10.98 -11.81
CA LEU A 6 1.98 -9.85 -12.10
C LEU A 6 2.88 -10.29 -13.24
N ILE A 7 2.79 -9.64 -14.41
CA ILE A 7 3.75 -9.66 -15.54
C ILE A 7 4.26 -11.06 -15.93
N PRO A 8 3.98 -11.59 -17.15
CA PRO A 8 4.47 -12.89 -17.57
C PRO A 8 5.98 -13.08 -17.29
N GLY A 9 6.31 -14.15 -16.58
CA GLY A 9 7.69 -14.46 -16.22
C GLY A 9 8.25 -13.70 -15.01
N PHE A 10 7.47 -12.86 -14.33
CA PHE A 10 7.91 -12.24 -13.08
C PHE A 10 8.15 -13.28 -11.99
N ASP A 11 9.30 -13.17 -11.35
CA ASP A 11 9.76 -14.01 -10.26
C ASP A 11 10.18 -13.09 -9.10
N PRO A 12 9.40 -13.04 -8.01
CA PRO A 12 9.68 -12.14 -6.90
C PRO A 12 10.92 -12.52 -6.12
N VAL A 13 11.62 -13.62 -6.46
CA VAL A 13 12.86 -14.05 -5.79
C VAL A 13 14.09 -13.98 -6.71
N LYS A 14 13.99 -13.35 -7.88
CA LYS A 14 15.12 -13.18 -8.80
C LYS A 14 15.23 -11.74 -9.30
N PRO A 15 16.45 -11.19 -9.41
CA PRO A 15 16.67 -9.98 -10.19
C PRO A 15 16.26 -10.22 -11.65
N GLN A 16 15.51 -9.28 -12.22
CA GLN A 16 15.05 -9.36 -13.61
C GLN A 16 15.18 -8.00 -14.27
N SER A 17 15.49 -8.00 -15.57
CA SER A 17 15.52 -6.76 -16.36
C SER A 17 14.11 -6.24 -16.60
N ASP A 18 13.88 -4.96 -16.30
CA ASP A 18 12.62 -4.26 -16.59
C ASP A 18 12.23 -4.41 -18.07
N ALA A 19 13.19 -4.23 -18.99
CA ALA A 19 12.96 -4.36 -20.42
C ALA A 19 12.51 -5.78 -20.83
N ASN A 20 13.05 -6.84 -20.20
CA ASN A 20 12.63 -8.21 -20.47
C ASN A 20 11.22 -8.50 -19.94
N LEU A 21 10.90 -7.99 -18.74
CA LEU A 21 9.56 -8.09 -18.16
C LEU A 21 8.52 -7.34 -19.01
N ILE A 22 8.86 -6.14 -19.49
CA ILE A 22 8.03 -5.37 -20.42
C ILE A 22 7.85 -6.15 -21.74
N LYS A 23 8.94 -6.64 -22.34
CA LYS A 23 8.88 -7.41 -23.59
C LYS A 23 8.03 -8.68 -23.46
N ALA A 24 8.11 -9.38 -22.33
CA ALA A 24 7.30 -10.57 -22.07
C ALA A 24 5.79 -10.27 -22.06
N SER A 25 5.40 -9.02 -21.77
CA SER A 25 4.00 -8.59 -21.79
C SER A 25 3.45 -8.30 -23.20
N TYR A 26 4.29 -8.19 -24.23
CA TYR A 26 3.83 -7.81 -25.59
C TYR A 26 2.90 -8.85 -26.22
N ALA A 27 3.00 -10.12 -25.82
CA ALA A 27 2.12 -11.18 -26.28
C ALA A 27 0.74 -11.17 -25.62
N MET A 28 0.53 -10.34 -24.58
CA MET A 28 -0.74 -10.25 -23.89
C MET A 28 -1.68 -9.26 -24.60
N PRO A 29 -2.97 -9.59 -24.75
CA PRO A 29 -3.95 -8.62 -25.20
C PRO A 29 -4.13 -7.52 -24.15
N LEU A 30 -4.45 -6.30 -24.61
CA LEU A 30 -4.90 -5.23 -23.73
C LEU A 30 -6.24 -5.61 -23.09
N ASP A 31 -6.40 -5.37 -21.79
CA ASP A 31 -7.68 -5.56 -21.10
C ASP A 31 -8.74 -4.52 -21.56
N SER A 32 -8.32 -3.36 -22.06
CA SER A 32 -9.14 -2.30 -22.67
C SER A 32 -8.27 -1.33 -23.49
N LYS A 33 -8.83 -0.47 -24.35
CA LYS A 33 -8.02 0.56 -25.02
C LYS A 33 -7.54 1.61 -23.98
N PRO A 34 -6.40 2.29 -24.26
CA PRO A 34 -5.94 3.38 -23.40
C PRO A 34 -7.02 4.45 -23.19
N GLY A 35 -7.21 4.85 -21.94
CA GLY A 35 -8.20 5.86 -21.54
C GLY A 35 -9.64 5.36 -21.38
N GLU A 36 -9.98 4.11 -21.75
CA GLU A 36 -11.34 3.58 -21.59
C GLU A 36 -11.63 3.04 -20.17
N LYS A 37 -10.61 2.57 -19.46
CA LYS A 37 -10.76 1.99 -18.13
C LYS A 37 -9.55 2.27 -17.26
N HIS A 38 -9.80 2.57 -15.99
CA HIS A 38 -8.77 2.59 -14.96
C HIS A 38 -8.59 1.20 -14.36
N ALA A 39 -7.36 0.68 -14.40
CA ALA A 39 -6.95 -0.53 -13.72
C ALA A 39 -5.53 -0.34 -13.17
N TYR A 40 -5.34 -0.63 -11.88
CA TYR A 40 -4.02 -0.55 -11.26
C TYR A 40 -3.08 -1.58 -11.91
N SER A 41 -1.90 -1.14 -12.33
CA SER A 41 -0.95 -1.97 -13.07
C SER A 41 0.47 -1.74 -12.58
N ASN A 42 1.06 -2.75 -11.93
CA ASN A 42 2.47 -2.72 -11.57
C ASN A 42 3.36 -2.67 -12.82
N LEU A 43 2.97 -3.34 -13.92
CA LEU A 43 3.67 -3.25 -15.21
C LEU A 43 3.78 -1.80 -15.71
N GLY A 44 2.76 -0.98 -15.49
CA GLY A 44 2.81 0.43 -15.83
C GLY A 44 3.97 1.17 -15.16
N TYR A 45 4.29 0.83 -13.91
CA TYR A 45 5.43 1.41 -13.19
C TYR A 45 6.79 0.91 -13.72
N TYR A 46 6.88 -0.34 -14.20
CA TYR A 46 8.07 -0.81 -14.92
C TYR A 46 8.30 -0.01 -16.20
N ILE A 47 7.23 0.25 -16.96
CA ILE A 47 7.30 1.08 -18.16
C ILE A 47 7.74 2.51 -17.82
N LEU A 48 7.25 3.10 -16.72
CA LEU A 48 7.69 4.42 -16.25
C LEU A 48 9.18 4.44 -15.91
N ALA A 49 9.70 3.41 -15.24
CA ALA A 49 11.14 3.30 -14.97
C ALA A 49 11.97 3.19 -16.25
N GLU A 50 11.51 2.41 -17.23
CA GLU A 50 12.15 2.29 -18.54
C GLU A 50 12.15 3.63 -19.31
N ILE A 51 11.06 4.40 -19.24
CA ILE A 51 10.99 5.75 -19.80
C ILE A 51 12.02 6.66 -19.13
N ILE A 52 12.09 6.66 -17.79
CA ILE A 52 13.08 7.44 -17.04
C ILE A 52 14.49 7.05 -17.47
N TYR A 53 14.80 5.75 -17.55
CA TYR A 53 16.09 5.27 -18.02
C TYR A 53 16.44 5.79 -19.42
N ARG A 54 15.50 5.69 -20.37
CA ARG A 54 15.71 6.13 -21.76
C ARG A 54 15.85 7.65 -21.90
N VAL A 55 15.11 8.43 -21.11
CA VAL A 55 15.18 9.90 -21.18
C VAL A 55 16.41 10.42 -20.44
N ALA A 56 16.71 9.88 -19.27
CA ALA A 56 17.82 10.33 -18.44
C ALA A 56 19.17 9.70 -18.80
N GLN A 57 19.17 8.62 -19.61
CA GLN A 57 20.34 7.81 -19.93
C GLN A 57 21.10 7.34 -18.68
N LYS A 58 20.36 7.01 -17.62
CA LYS A 58 20.87 6.60 -16.30
C LYS A 58 20.03 5.49 -15.70
N PRO A 59 20.62 4.51 -14.99
CA PRO A 59 19.86 3.50 -14.26
C PRO A 59 18.80 4.16 -13.37
N TRP A 60 17.55 3.68 -13.43
CA TRP A 60 16.40 4.30 -12.77
C TRP A 60 16.63 4.53 -11.26
N LEU A 61 17.20 3.55 -10.55
CA LEU A 61 17.48 3.68 -9.11
C LEU A 61 18.56 4.74 -8.82
N GLN A 62 19.58 4.84 -9.68
CA GLN A 62 20.59 5.90 -9.57
C GLN A 62 19.95 7.28 -9.80
N TYR A 63 19.07 7.38 -10.81
CA TYR A 63 18.33 8.61 -11.07
C TYR A 63 17.48 9.05 -9.87
N LEU A 64 16.73 8.13 -9.26
CA LEU A 64 15.95 8.44 -8.05
C LEU A 64 16.82 8.85 -6.87
N ASN A 65 17.96 8.19 -6.67
CA ASN A 65 18.89 8.56 -5.61
C ASN A 65 19.42 9.99 -5.80
N GLU A 66 19.89 10.34 -7.00
CA GLU A 66 20.42 11.68 -7.29
C GLU A 66 19.36 12.77 -7.22
N ARG A 67 18.15 12.50 -7.73
CA ARG A 67 17.10 13.51 -7.91
C ARG A 67 16.20 13.69 -6.70
N ILE A 68 16.06 12.65 -5.87
CA ILE A 68 15.13 12.65 -4.74
C ILE A 68 15.86 12.31 -3.45
N PHE A 69 16.41 11.10 -3.31
CA PHE A 69 16.83 10.60 -2.00
C PHE A 69 18.00 11.39 -1.43
N ALA A 70 19.08 11.57 -2.19
CA ALA A 70 20.26 12.31 -1.74
C ALA A 70 19.92 13.79 -1.50
N ARG A 71 19.11 14.40 -2.38
CA ARG A 71 18.68 15.80 -2.27
C ARG A 71 17.90 16.06 -0.99
N LEU A 72 16.98 15.17 -0.64
CA LEU A 72 16.20 15.24 0.60
C LEU A 72 16.94 14.68 1.82
N GLY A 73 18.15 14.14 1.67
CA GLY A 73 18.89 13.45 2.73
C GLY A 73 18.18 12.19 3.25
N MET A 74 17.46 11.47 2.39
CA MET A 74 16.77 10.21 2.68
C MET A 74 17.74 9.02 2.65
N ASN A 75 18.69 9.00 3.58
CA ASN A 75 19.85 8.10 3.56
C ASN A 75 19.52 6.63 3.88
N ALA A 76 18.34 6.33 4.45
CA ALA A 76 17.90 4.96 4.68
C ALA A 76 17.11 4.40 3.49
N THR A 77 16.54 5.27 2.65
CA THR A 77 15.67 4.88 1.55
C THR A 77 16.45 4.28 0.38
N ARG A 78 16.06 3.07 -0.03
CA ARG A 78 16.76 2.29 -1.05
C ARG A 78 15.85 1.22 -1.64
N SER A 79 16.26 0.63 -2.75
CA SER A 79 15.61 -0.58 -3.24
C SER A 79 16.06 -1.81 -2.44
N THR A 80 15.29 -2.90 -2.52
CA THR A 80 15.65 -4.14 -1.84
C THR A 80 16.89 -4.77 -2.46
N ASN A 81 17.89 -5.02 -1.62
CA ASN A 81 19.11 -5.76 -1.95
C ASN A 81 19.28 -6.91 -0.94
N LEU A 82 19.77 -8.07 -1.39
CA LEU A 82 20.10 -9.20 -0.52
C LEU A 82 21.57 -9.30 -0.14
N GLU A 83 22.46 -8.65 -0.88
CA GLU A 83 23.89 -8.71 -0.63
C GLU A 83 24.30 -7.71 0.46
N GLU A 84 23.67 -6.54 0.49
CA GLU A 84 23.96 -5.50 1.47
C GLU A 84 23.39 -5.88 2.85
N VAL A 85 24.27 -5.92 3.87
CA VAL A 85 23.85 -5.97 5.27
C VAL A 85 23.33 -4.59 5.66
N ILE A 86 22.01 -4.48 5.85
CA ILE A 86 21.36 -3.23 6.25
C ILE A 86 21.14 -3.23 7.77
N PRO A 87 21.84 -2.37 8.54
CA PRO A 87 21.67 -2.31 9.98
C PRO A 87 20.23 -1.94 10.36
N ARG A 88 19.67 -2.65 11.36
CA ARG A 88 18.30 -2.44 11.86
C ARG A 88 17.20 -2.63 10.79
N ARG A 89 17.50 -3.37 9.72
CA ARG A 89 16.47 -3.89 8.82
C ARG A 89 15.57 -4.84 9.61
N VAL A 90 14.27 -4.66 9.47
CA VAL A 90 13.26 -5.53 10.09
C VAL A 90 12.85 -6.63 9.13
N ASP A 91 12.59 -7.82 9.67
CA ASP A 91 11.93 -8.89 8.94
C ASP A 91 10.42 -8.69 8.92
N GLY A 92 9.79 -9.21 7.86
CA GLY A 92 8.35 -9.25 7.71
C GLY A 92 7.78 -10.52 8.30
N TYR A 93 6.60 -10.44 8.89
CA TYR A 93 5.96 -11.58 9.55
C TYR A 93 4.53 -11.83 9.04
N GLU A 94 4.14 -13.10 9.00
CA GLU A 94 2.78 -13.54 8.74
C GLU A 94 2.22 -14.23 9.99
N PHE A 95 1.01 -13.88 10.39
CA PHE A 95 0.32 -14.52 11.50
C PHE A 95 -0.53 -15.69 10.98
N VAL A 96 -0.06 -16.91 11.20
CA VAL A 96 -0.63 -18.15 10.67
C VAL A 96 -0.78 -19.16 11.80
N ASP A 97 -1.97 -19.74 11.95
CA ASP A 97 -2.30 -20.74 12.97
C ASP A 97 -1.94 -20.30 14.41
N GLY A 98 -2.18 -19.03 14.73
CA GLY A 98 -1.94 -18.46 16.06
C GLY A 98 -0.47 -18.15 16.36
N LYS A 99 0.43 -18.23 15.37
CA LYS A 99 1.87 -17.96 15.53
C LYS A 99 2.38 -17.03 14.43
N TYR A 100 3.38 -16.23 14.76
CA TYR A 100 4.13 -15.48 13.76
C TYR A 100 5.11 -16.41 13.03
N LYS A 101 5.15 -16.30 11.71
CA LYS A 101 6.12 -16.95 10.82
C LYS A 101 6.78 -15.87 9.98
N ASN A 102 8.00 -16.10 9.53
CA ASN A 102 8.64 -15.18 8.59
C ASN A 102 7.82 -15.09 7.30
N GLY A 103 7.67 -13.87 6.80
CA GLY A 103 7.10 -13.61 5.48
C GLY A 103 7.98 -14.17 4.38
N ALA A 104 7.40 -14.40 3.20
CA ALA A 104 8.18 -14.79 2.03
C ALA A 104 9.21 -13.71 1.70
N ILE A 105 10.41 -14.15 1.32
CA ILE A 105 11.45 -13.23 0.86
C ILE A 105 11.03 -12.70 -0.51
N VAL A 106 11.19 -11.39 -0.70
CA VAL A 106 11.04 -10.75 -2.01
C VAL A 106 12.37 -10.10 -2.36
N ILE A 107 12.91 -10.46 -3.51
CA ILE A 107 14.23 -10.15 -4.02
C ILE A 107 14.03 -9.51 -5.38
N GLY A 108 14.24 -8.20 -5.46
CA GLY A 108 14.17 -7.52 -6.74
C GLY A 108 14.03 -6.03 -6.57
N VAL A 109 14.78 -5.30 -7.40
CA VAL A 109 14.46 -3.91 -7.69
C VAL A 109 13.13 -3.91 -8.43
N MET A 110 12.11 -3.31 -7.83
CA MET A 110 10.79 -3.21 -8.44
C MET A 110 10.39 -1.76 -8.56
N PRO A 111 10.33 -1.19 -9.78
CA PRO A 111 9.76 0.13 -9.99
C PRO A 111 8.37 0.35 -9.37
N SER A 112 7.62 -0.74 -9.22
CA SER A 112 6.29 -0.76 -8.61
C SER A 112 6.26 -0.93 -7.08
N GLY A 113 7.40 -1.11 -6.40
CA GLY A 113 7.43 -1.37 -4.96
C GLY A 113 8.80 -1.77 -4.38
N ALA A 114 8.81 -2.57 -3.30
CA ALA A 114 10.03 -3.08 -2.65
C ALA A 114 11.12 -2.04 -2.30
N PHE A 115 10.72 -0.80 -2.04
CA PHE A 115 11.59 0.13 -1.34
C PHE A 115 11.66 -0.22 0.14
N LEU A 116 12.87 -0.16 0.68
CA LEU A 116 13.15 -0.12 2.10
C LEU A 116 13.29 1.35 2.50
N SER A 117 12.66 1.75 3.59
CA SER A 117 12.72 3.11 4.11
C SER A 117 12.39 3.11 5.61
N ASN A 118 12.46 4.28 6.25
CA ASN A 118 12.06 4.51 7.63
C ASN A 118 11.16 5.75 7.74
N ILE A 119 10.60 5.98 8.93
CA ILE A 119 9.68 7.11 9.17
C ILE A 119 10.39 8.45 8.96
N GLN A 120 11.66 8.59 9.36
CA GLN A 120 12.40 9.85 9.23
C GLN A 120 12.58 10.26 7.76
N ASP A 121 12.88 9.32 6.88
CA ASP A 121 13.03 9.58 5.46
C ASP A 121 11.69 9.86 4.79
N LEU A 122 10.65 9.07 5.09
CA LEU A 122 9.32 9.31 4.54
C LEU A 122 8.72 10.64 5.04
N ALA A 123 9.08 11.11 6.24
CA ALA A 123 8.71 12.43 6.73
C ALA A 123 9.40 13.55 5.93
N LYS A 124 10.66 13.38 5.52
CA LYS A 124 11.36 14.33 4.62
C LYS A 124 10.72 14.36 3.24
N TRP A 125 10.38 13.19 2.69
CA TRP A 125 9.60 13.08 1.45
C TRP A 125 8.27 13.83 1.54
N ASP A 126 7.51 13.63 2.62
CA ASP A 126 6.25 14.36 2.82
C ASP A 126 6.45 15.88 2.94
N ALA A 127 7.46 16.31 3.71
CA ALA A 127 7.78 17.73 3.86
C ALA A 127 8.11 18.38 2.50
N ALA A 128 8.87 17.68 1.64
CA ALA A 128 9.20 18.17 0.31
C ALA A 128 7.96 18.41 -0.55
N LEU A 129 6.90 17.61 -0.38
CA LEU A 129 5.61 17.77 -1.07
C LEU A 129 4.78 18.97 -0.59
N TYR A 130 5.25 19.75 0.38
CA TYR A 130 4.69 21.06 0.74
C TYR A 130 5.55 22.24 0.26
N SER A 131 6.65 21.96 -0.45
CA SER A 131 7.62 22.95 -0.92
C SER A 131 7.83 22.85 -2.43
N ASN A 132 8.51 23.83 -3.02
CA ASN A 132 8.93 23.79 -4.42
C ASN A 132 10.33 23.18 -4.63
N GLU A 133 10.85 22.43 -3.66
CA GLU A 133 12.21 21.88 -3.72
C GLU A 133 12.39 20.81 -4.81
N LEU A 134 11.37 19.95 -4.99
CA LEU A 134 11.37 18.85 -5.98
C LEU A 134 10.38 19.06 -7.12
N PHE A 135 9.20 19.60 -6.81
CA PHE A 135 8.10 19.78 -7.75
C PHE A 135 7.56 21.18 -7.59
N SER A 136 7.21 21.85 -8.67
CA SER A 136 6.39 23.07 -8.65
C SER A 136 4.99 22.80 -8.07
N GLN A 137 4.27 23.85 -7.71
CA GLN A 137 2.88 23.73 -7.25
C GLN A 137 2.00 23.05 -8.30
N GLN A 138 2.17 23.42 -9.57
CA GLN A 138 1.41 22.87 -10.70
C GLN A 138 1.65 21.38 -10.84
N GLU A 139 2.90 20.92 -10.72
CA GLU A 139 3.22 19.49 -10.75
C GLU A 139 2.60 18.73 -9.57
N ARG A 140 2.57 19.32 -8.38
CA ARG A 140 1.88 18.72 -7.23
C ARG A 140 0.38 18.61 -7.43
N GLU A 141 -0.24 19.64 -8.00
CA GLU A 141 -1.67 19.62 -8.34
C GLU A 141 -1.97 18.54 -9.39
N MET A 142 -1.11 18.38 -10.41
CA MET A 142 -1.24 17.28 -11.37
C MET A 142 -1.14 15.91 -10.70
N MET A 143 -0.21 15.71 -9.74
CA MET A 143 -0.09 14.44 -9.02
C MET A 143 -1.35 14.05 -8.25
N TRP A 144 -2.16 15.03 -7.82
CA TRP A 144 -3.36 14.80 -7.00
C TRP A 144 -4.67 15.11 -7.73
N THR A 145 -4.63 15.21 -9.06
CA THR A 145 -5.82 15.39 -9.89
C THR A 145 -6.38 14.02 -10.30
N PRO A 146 -7.69 13.76 -10.15
CA PRO A 146 -8.32 12.54 -10.63
C PRO A 146 -8.11 12.33 -12.13
N VAL A 147 -7.75 11.11 -12.53
CA VAL A 147 -7.65 10.77 -13.95
C VAL A 147 -9.04 10.82 -14.60
N LYS A 148 -9.11 11.46 -15.77
CA LYS A 148 -10.30 11.51 -16.62
C LYS A 148 -10.19 10.48 -17.74
N LEU A 149 -11.23 9.66 -17.90
CA LEU A 149 -11.35 8.66 -18.96
C LEU A 149 -11.90 9.30 -20.24
N ASN A 150 -11.82 8.56 -21.35
CA ASN A 150 -12.28 9.01 -22.68
C ASN A 150 -13.79 9.32 -22.70
N ASP A 151 -14.58 8.65 -21.86
CA ASP A 151 -16.02 8.90 -21.68
C ASP A 151 -16.32 10.13 -20.81
N GLY A 152 -15.28 10.82 -20.34
CA GLY A 152 -15.37 11.99 -19.47
C GLY A 152 -15.54 11.67 -17.99
N SER A 153 -15.71 10.40 -17.61
CA SER A 153 -15.80 9.98 -16.21
C SER A 153 -14.45 10.10 -15.50
N GLU A 154 -14.49 10.42 -14.21
CA GLU A 154 -13.29 10.51 -13.38
C GLU A 154 -13.09 9.25 -12.55
N LYS A 155 -11.82 8.92 -12.29
CA LYS A 155 -11.43 7.87 -11.35
C LYS A 155 -10.53 8.44 -10.27
N PRO A 156 -10.69 8.01 -9.01
CA PRO A 156 -10.02 8.61 -7.85
C PRO A 156 -8.55 8.16 -7.73
N TYR A 157 -7.76 8.41 -8.76
CA TYR A 157 -6.35 8.08 -8.84
C TYR A 157 -5.60 9.17 -9.63
N GLY A 158 -4.51 9.66 -9.09
CA GLY A 158 -3.58 10.60 -9.72
C GLY A 158 -2.24 9.93 -10.05
N PHE A 159 -1.15 10.69 -10.12
CA PHE A 159 0.17 10.12 -10.36
C PHE A 159 0.73 9.42 -9.11
N GLY A 160 0.38 8.15 -8.95
CA GLY A 160 0.83 7.32 -7.83
C GLY A 160 0.14 7.61 -6.50
N TRP A 161 -1.07 8.17 -6.54
CA TRP A 161 -1.87 8.46 -5.36
C TRP A 161 -3.31 8.05 -5.58
N SER A 162 -3.88 7.32 -4.63
CA SER A 162 -5.33 7.18 -4.52
C SER A 162 -5.90 8.45 -3.88
N LEU A 163 -6.99 8.94 -4.45
CA LEU A 163 -7.60 10.22 -4.09
C LEU A 163 -8.95 9.97 -3.43
N GLY A 164 -9.36 10.83 -2.51
CA GLY A 164 -10.64 10.66 -1.85
C GLY A 164 -10.91 11.72 -0.81
N LYS A 165 -11.89 11.43 0.05
CA LYS A 165 -12.24 12.27 1.19
C LYS A 165 -12.62 11.39 2.38
N VAL A 166 -12.34 11.87 3.58
CA VAL A 166 -12.88 11.34 4.84
C VAL A 166 -13.71 12.43 5.48
N GLY A 167 -15.04 12.27 5.47
CA GLY A 167 -15.95 13.38 5.73
C GLY A 167 -15.75 14.49 4.69
N LYS A 168 -15.44 15.70 5.14
CA LYS A 168 -15.15 16.85 4.26
C LYS A 168 -13.66 16.99 3.90
N HIS A 169 -12.79 16.20 4.53
CA HIS A 169 -11.34 16.38 4.47
C HIS A 169 -10.74 15.65 3.28
N ARG A 170 -10.01 16.38 2.43
CA ARG A 170 -9.39 15.85 1.21
C ARG A 170 -8.26 14.90 1.56
N GLN A 171 -8.32 13.68 1.02
CA GLN A 171 -7.38 12.61 1.28
C GLN A 171 -6.57 12.27 0.03
N VAL A 172 -5.24 12.24 0.18
CA VAL A 172 -4.29 11.74 -0.82
C VAL A 172 -3.49 10.63 -0.15
N ARG A 173 -3.56 9.41 -0.67
CA ARG A 173 -3.00 8.24 0.02
C ARG A 173 -2.36 7.22 -0.92
N HIS A 174 -1.49 6.39 -0.37
CA HIS A 174 -1.06 5.17 -1.03
C HIS A 174 -0.81 4.07 0.00
N ALA A 175 -1.37 2.89 -0.27
CA ALA A 175 -1.14 1.69 0.53
C ALA A 175 0.05 0.91 -0.05
N GLY A 176 0.73 0.14 0.80
CA GLY A 176 1.75 -0.80 0.37
C GLY A 176 1.50 -2.18 0.94
N THR A 177 1.82 -3.20 0.14
CA THR A 177 1.68 -4.59 0.52
C THR A 177 2.85 -5.39 -0.04
N MET A 178 3.54 -6.09 0.86
CA MET A 178 4.54 -7.10 0.53
C MET A 178 4.32 -8.29 1.47
N ALA A 179 4.93 -9.44 1.18
CA ALA A 179 4.93 -10.57 2.09
C ALA A 179 5.47 -10.14 3.47
N GLY A 180 4.65 -10.30 4.51
CA GLY A 180 4.98 -9.87 5.87
C GLY A 180 5.00 -8.36 6.14
N PHE A 181 4.63 -7.50 5.18
CA PHE A 181 4.62 -6.05 5.37
C PHE A 181 3.32 -5.39 4.90
N ARG A 182 2.88 -4.37 5.63
CA ARG A 182 1.78 -3.49 5.26
C ARG A 182 2.15 -2.05 5.59
N THR A 183 1.89 -1.15 4.66
CA THR A 183 2.18 0.27 4.86
C THR A 183 0.99 1.12 4.43
N GLU A 184 0.90 2.31 5.01
CA GLU A 184 -0.02 3.35 4.57
C GLU A 184 0.70 4.70 4.74
N ILE A 185 0.66 5.52 3.69
CA ILE A 185 0.84 6.97 3.81
C ILE A 185 -0.48 7.62 3.43
N VAL A 186 -1.01 8.45 4.33
CA VAL A 186 -2.24 9.21 4.12
C VAL A 186 -2.00 10.66 4.46
N ARG A 187 -2.37 11.54 3.54
CA ARG A 187 -2.20 12.99 3.63
C ARG A 187 -3.57 13.65 3.58
N PHE A 188 -3.88 14.43 4.60
CA PHE A 188 -4.98 15.38 4.65
C PHE A 188 -4.42 16.74 4.26
N VAL A 189 -4.32 16.96 2.95
CA VAL A 189 -3.49 18.01 2.37
C VAL A 189 -3.95 19.42 2.76
N ASP A 190 -5.26 19.62 2.94
CA ASP A 190 -5.86 20.90 3.33
C ASP A 190 -5.69 21.16 4.84
N ASP A 191 -5.65 20.10 5.65
CA ASP A 191 -5.38 20.13 7.09
C ASP A 191 -3.88 20.14 7.44
N ARG A 192 -3.01 20.07 6.43
CA ARG A 192 -1.55 19.95 6.56
C ARG A 192 -1.12 18.83 7.52
N LEU A 193 -1.83 17.70 7.46
CA LEU A 193 -1.56 16.53 8.30
C LEU A 193 -1.23 15.30 7.45
N THR A 194 -0.09 14.67 7.73
CA THR A 194 0.27 13.38 7.14
C THR A 194 0.47 12.35 8.23
N ILE A 195 -0.13 11.17 8.04
CA ILE A 195 0.10 10.00 8.90
C ILE A 195 0.77 8.91 8.06
N ILE A 196 1.89 8.39 8.57
CA ILE A 196 2.67 7.32 7.94
C ILE A 196 2.72 6.14 8.90
N VAL A 197 2.28 4.97 8.43
CA VAL A 197 2.28 3.74 9.21
C VAL A 197 3.06 2.68 8.45
N LEU A 198 4.11 2.16 9.07
CA LEU A 198 4.88 1.02 8.57
C LEU A 198 4.69 -0.15 9.53
N ALA A 199 4.21 -1.29 9.04
CA ALA A 199 4.00 -2.49 9.84
C ALA A 199 4.66 -3.70 9.18
N ASN A 200 5.35 -4.50 9.99
CA ASN A 200 6.01 -5.74 9.58
C ASN A 200 5.18 -6.99 9.92
N VAL A 201 3.85 -6.88 9.84
CA VAL A 201 2.93 -8.01 9.95
C VAL A 201 1.92 -7.95 8.80
N GLY A 202 1.77 -9.04 8.05
CA GLY A 202 0.89 -9.11 6.87
C GLY A 202 -0.60 -8.89 7.18
N GLN A 203 -1.02 -9.11 8.42
CA GLN A 203 -2.40 -8.91 8.91
C GLN A 203 -2.63 -7.51 9.47
N ALA A 204 -1.60 -6.65 9.51
CA ALA A 204 -1.76 -5.29 10.00
C ALA A 204 -2.73 -4.49 9.12
N LEU A 205 -3.46 -3.57 9.75
CA LEU A 205 -4.43 -2.69 9.10
C LEU A 205 -3.96 -1.23 9.20
N PRO A 206 -2.86 -0.87 8.51
CA PRO A 206 -2.23 0.45 8.66
C PRO A 206 -3.17 1.60 8.31
N GLU A 207 -4.07 1.43 7.33
CA GLU A 207 -5.11 2.41 7.01
C GLU A 207 -6.00 2.73 8.22
N LYS A 208 -6.46 1.70 8.96
CA LYS A 208 -7.30 1.92 10.15
C LYS A 208 -6.53 2.59 11.28
N ILE A 209 -5.26 2.22 11.47
CA ILE A 209 -4.36 2.86 12.44
C ILE A 209 -4.19 4.32 12.06
N ALA A 210 -3.88 4.60 10.80
CA ALA A 210 -3.63 5.94 10.29
C ALA A 210 -4.86 6.85 10.45
N LEU A 211 -6.06 6.37 10.10
CA LEU A 211 -7.31 7.10 10.32
C LEU A 211 -7.62 7.31 11.81
N GLY A 212 -7.34 6.31 12.65
CA GLY A 212 -7.49 6.42 14.10
C GLY A 212 -6.60 7.51 14.69
N VAL A 213 -5.33 7.54 14.29
CA VAL A 213 -4.37 8.58 14.69
C VAL A 213 -4.78 9.95 14.14
N ALA A 214 -5.13 10.04 12.85
CA ALA A 214 -5.56 11.30 12.23
C ALA A 214 -6.78 11.91 12.94
N SER A 215 -7.73 11.09 13.39
CA SER A 215 -8.90 11.56 14.15
C SER A 215 -8.58 12.16 15.52
N ARG A 216 -7.32 12.02 15.98
CA ARG A 216 -6.83 12.70 17.18
C ARG A 216 -6.44 14.15 16.94
N TYR A 217 -6.11 14.48 15.70
CA TYR A 217 -5.68 15.83 15.29
C TYR A 217 -6.78 16.58 14.54
N ILE A 218 -7.62 15.86 13.78
CA ILE A 218 -8.76 16.44 13.04
C ILE A 218 -10.05 15.96 13.72
N SER A 219 -10.64 16.84 14.55
CA SER A 219 -11.73 16.48 15.48
C SER A 219 -13.03 16.00 14.83
N ASP A 220 -13.31 16.43 13.60
CA ASP A 220 -14.49 16.07 12.81
C ASP A 220 -14.17 15.11 11.66
N LEU A 221 -12.98 14.49 11.67
CA LEU A 221 -12.55 13.57 10.62
C LEU A 221 -13.43 12.33 10.54
N LEU A 222 -13.68 11.71 11.70
CA LEU A 222 -14.49 10.52 11.81
C LEU A 222 -15.82 10.87 12.47
N PRO A 223 -16.92 10.21 12.09
CA PRO A 223 -18.20 10.42 12.75
C PRO A 223 -18.08 10.10 14.24
N LYS A 224 -18.70 10.94 15.08
CA LYS A 224 -18.81 10.65 16.52
C LYS A 224 -19.46 9.28 16.68
N ARG A 225 -18.75 8.34 17.30
CA ARG A 225 -19.29 7.01 17.56
C ARG A 225 -20.46 7.16 18.54
N LYS A 226 -21.68 6.88 18.07
CA LYS A 226 -22.85 6.75 18.95
C LYS A 226 -22.92 5.30 19.40
N ALA A 227 -22.72 5.06 20.70
CA ALA A 227 -22.98 3.75 21.26
C ALA A 227 -24.47 3.41 21.08
N VAL A 228 -24.74 2.31 20.40
CA VAL A 228 -26.10 1.76 20.30
C VAL A 228 -26.19 0.63 21.31
N LYS A 229 -27.18 0.69 22.21
CA LYS A 229 -27.50 -0.46 23.06
C LYS A 229 -28.12 -1.52 22.16
N VAL A 230 -27.44 -2.65 22.06
CA VAL A 230 -27.92 -3.84 21.35
C VAL A 230 -28.28 -4.86 22.41
N SER A 231 -29.41 -5.58 22.25
CA SER A 231 -29.75 -6.65 23.18
C SER A 231 -28.70 -7.76 23.12
N HIS A 232 -28.57 -8.51 24.21
CA HIS A 232 -27.68 -9.68 24.23
C HIS A 232 -28.06 -10.69 23.15
N ASP A 233 -29.36 -10.83 22.83
CA ASP A 233 -29.84 -11.75 21.80
C ASP A 233 -29.37 -11.35 20.39
N VAL A 234 -29.49 -10.06 20.04
CA VAL A 234 -29.00 -9.56 18.74
C VAL A 234 -27.47 -9.68 18.68
N LEU A 235 -26.76 -9.37 19.76
CA LEU A 235 -25.31 -9.56 19.79
C LEU A 235 -24.91 -11.03 19.61
N ASN A 236 -25.62 -11.94 20.29
CA ASN A 236 -25.40 -13.39 20.19
C ASN A 236 -25.71 -13.92 18.79
N GLU A 237 -26.76 -13.42 18.13
CA GLU A 237 -27.11 -13.75 16.76
C GLU A 237 -26.04 -13.27 15.76
N TYR A 238 -25.52 -12.05 15.93
CA TYR A 238 -24.39 -11.55 15.15
C TYR A 238 -23.14 -12.39 15.35
N CYS A 239 -22.81 -12.74 16.59
CA CYS A 239 -21.67 -13.60 16.89
C CYS A 239 -21.84 -15.00 16.30
N ARG A 240 -23.04 -15.60 16.40
CA ARG A 240 -23.35 -16.90 15.78
C ARG A 240 -23.23 -16.83 14.26
N THR A 241 -23.74 -15.77 13.63
CA THR A 241 -23.63 -15.55 12.18
C THR A 241 -22.18 -15.44 11.74
N ILE A 242 -21.33 -14.71 12.47
CA ILE A 242 -19.89 -14.62 12.17
C ILE A 242 -19.19 -15.97 12.40
N SER A 243 -19.54 -16.71 13.45
CA SER A 243 -19.04 -18.07 13.70
C SER A 243 -19.47 -19.06 12.61
N ASN A 244 -20.71 -18.94 12.12
CA ASN A 244 -21.25 -19.77 11.05
C ASN A 244 -20.64 -19.41 9.70
N LEU A 245 -20.42 -18.12 9.40
CA LEU A 245 -19.68 -17.67 8.22
C LEU A 245 -18.22 -18.15 8.27
N ARG A 246 -17.58 -18.13 9.45
CA ARG A 246 -16.25 -18.72 9.63
C ARG A 246 -16.26 -20.24 9.41
N ARG A 247 -17.27 -20.97 9.92
CA ARG A 247 -17.44 -22.42 9.65
C ARG A 247 -17.68 -22.70 8.17
N ALA A 248 -18.58 -21.95 7.52
CA ALA A 248 -18.88 -22.09 6.10
C ALA A 248 -17.64 -21.80 5.23
N CYS A 249 -16.82 -20.81 5.58
CA CYS A 249 -15.54 -20.57 4.92
C CYS A 249 -14.53 -21.72 5.13
N ILE A 250 -14.56 -22.39 6.29
CA ILE A 250 -13.72 -23.57 6.57
C ILE A 250 -14.23 -24.80 5.80
N GLU A 251 -15.54 -24.97 5.66
CA GLU A 251 -16.15 -26.07 4.91
C GLU A 251 -16.00 -25.93 3.38
N TYR A 252 -16.08 -24.70 2.84
CA TYR A 252 -15.89 -24.44 1.41
C TYR A 252 -14.42 -24.50 0.94
N PHE A 253 -13.44 -24.45 1.85
CA PHE A 253 -12.01 -24.58 1.54
C PHE A 253 -11.37 -25.72 2.36
N PRO A 254 -11.59 -27.00 1.98
CA PRO A 254 -11.28 -28.16 2.80
C PRO A 254 -9.78 -28.45 3.01
N LYS A 255 -8.86 -27.66 2.43
CA LYS A 255 -7.41 -27.84 2.57
C LYS A 255 -6.76 -26.71 3.38
N ARG A 256 -7.03 -26.66 4.68
CA ARG A 256 -6.10 -26.24 5.76
C ARG A 256 -6.80 -26.46 7.11
N ARG A 257 -6.47 -27.59 7.75
CA ARG A 257 -7.02 -28.00 9.04
C ARG A 257 -6.32 -27.29 10.21
N GLN A 258 -7.16 -26.97 11.20
CA GLN A 258 -6.90 -26.69 12.62
C GLN A 258 -6.48 -25.26 13.03
N VAL A 259 -7.47 -24.48 13.48
CA VAL A 259 -7.25 -23.42 14.48
C VAL A 259 -8.09 -23.74 15.71
N ASN A 260 -7.40 -23.95 16.84
CA ASN A 260 -7.96 -24.23 18.15
C ASN A 260 -8.89 -23.09 18.61
N ALA A 261 -10.13 -23.46 18.95
CA ALA A 261 -11.13 -22.58 19.52
C ALA A 261 -10.92 -22.50 21.03
N ARG A 262 -10.34 -21.41 21.54
CA ARG A 262 -10.53 -20.89 22.90
C ARG A 262 -9.94 -19.48 22.97
N ASN A 263 -10.68 -18.56 23.59
CA ASN A 263 -10.31 -17.16 23.94
C ASN A 263 -10.84 -16.03 23.04
N VAL A 264 -12.14 -16.03 22.73
CA VAL A 264 -12.87 -14.78 22.42
C VAL A 264 -14.17 -14.74 23.22
N CYS A 265 -14.06 -14.62 24.53
CA CYS A 265 -15.11 -14.13 25.40
C CYS A 265 -14.43 -13.38 26.53
N TRP A 266 -14.38 -12.05 26.41
CA TRP A 266 -14.08 -11.18 27.54
C TRP A 266 -15.20 -11.36 28.57
N ARG A 267 -14.92 -12.09 29.65
CA ARG A 267 -15.75 -12.08 30.85
C ARG A 267 -15.47 -10.77 31.59
N ASN A 268 -16.38 -9.81 31.47
CA ASN A 268 -16.49 -8.75 32.47
C ASN A 268 -17.10 -9.37 33.74
N LYS A 269 -16.33 -9.39 34.83
CA LYS A 269 -16.89 -9.49 36.19
C LYS A 269 -16.89 -8.08 36.77
N ILE A 270 -18.09 -7.61 37.11
CA ILE A 270 -18.33 -6.74 38.27
C ILE A 270 -18.42 -7.68 39.47
#